data_AF-A0A1V2QJD7-F1
#
_entry.id   AF-A0A1V2QJD7-F1
#
_cell.length_a   1.000
_cell.length_b   1.000
_cell.length_c   1.000
_cell.angle_alpha   90.00
_cell.angle_beta   90.00
_cell.angle_gamma   90.00
#
_symmetry.space_group_name_H-M   'P 1'
#
loop_
_entity.id
_entity.type
_entity.pdbx_description
1 polymer ?
#
loop_
_entity_poly.entity_id
_entity_poly.type
_entity_poly.pdbx_seq_one_letter_code
_entity_poly.pdbx_strand_id
1 'polypeptide(L)'
;MFDHLDHNGPVWTDGDQSVDVIIWCTGFRPALSHLAPLRLRAPDGIIHTVGTRAIPGMHLLGYGDWTGPASATLIGVGPTARAAVTDLATHLIPS
;
A
#
# COMPACT_ATOMS: atom_id res chain seq x y z
N MET A 1 0.12 23.37 -2.96
CA MET A 1 -1.15 22.62 -2.82
C MET A 1 -2.24 23.65 -2.71
N PHE A 2 -3.44 23.42 -3.23
CA PHE A 2 -4.55 24.34 -2.98
C PHE A 2 -4.95 24.26 -1.49
N ASP A 3 -5.53 25.33 -0.95
CA ASP A 3 -5.88 25.44 0.46
C ASP A 3 -7.20 24.70 0.76
N HIS A 4 -8.19 24.87 -0.11
CA HIS A 4 -9.46 24.15 -0.06
C HIS A 4 -10.11 24.08 -1.44
N LEU A 5 -11.17 23.28 -1.54
CA LEU A 5 -12.08 23.28 -2.69
C LEU A 5 -13.34 24.06 -2.32
N ASP A 6 -13.83 24.85 -3.27
CA ASP A 6 -15.13 25.49 -3.21
C ASP A 6 -16.02 25.01 -4.37
N HIS A 7 -17.13 25.71 -4.60
CA HIS A 7 -18.06 25.39 -5.68
C HIS A 7 -17.50 25.54 -7.11
N ASN A 8 -16.50 26.40 -7.31
CA ASN A 8 -15.92 26.71 -8.62
C ASN A 8 -14.58 25.99 -8.84
N GLY A 9 -13.93 25.56 -7.77
CA GLY A 9 -12.69 24.81 -7.89
C GLY A 9 -11.78 24.91 -6.67
N PRO A 10 -10.51 24.53 -6.84
CA PRO A 10 -9.44 24.82 -5.87
C PRO A 10 -9.22 26.32 -5.67
N VAL A 11 -9.02 26.69 -4.41
CA VAL A 11 -8.61 28.04 -3.99
C VAL A 11 -7.15 27.97 -3.54
N TRP A 12 -6.31 28.84 -4.10
CA TRP A 12 -4.91 28.98 -3.72
C TRP A 12 -4.68 30.29 -2.98
N THR A 13 -3.54 30.37 -2.28
CA THR A 13 -3.14 31.56 -1.53
C THR A 13 -2.98 32.81 -2.42
N ASP A 14 -2.67 32.61 -3.70
CA ASP A 14 -2.48 33.68 -4.68
C ASP A 14 -3.74 33.96 -5.53
N GLY A 15 -4.86 33.27 -5.27
CA GLY A 15 -6.15 33.45 -5.98
C GLY A 15 -6.91 32.15 -6.24
N ASP A 16 -8.10 32.26 -6.84
CA ASP A 16 -8.89 31.13 -7.30
C ASP A 16 -8.77 30.94 -8.82
N GLN A 17 -8.95 29.69 -9.27
CA GLN A 17 -9.09 29.37 -10.69
C GLN A 17 -10.24 28.39 -10.85
N SER A 18 -11.27 28.81 -11.59
CA SER A 18 -12.42 27.95 -11.90
C SER A 18 -11.98 26.75 -12.74
N VAL A 19 -12.44 25.56 -12.38
CA VAL A 19 -12.21 24.32 -13.13
C VAL A 19 -13.52 23.55 -13.28
N ASP A 20 -13.72 22.93 -14.44
CA ASP A 20 -14.92 22.12 -14.68
C ASP A 20 -14.79 20.69 -14.12
N VAL A 21 -13.57 20.16 -14.08
CA VAL A 21 -13.29 18.76 -13.76
C VAL A 21 -12.02 18.63 -12.93
N ILE A 22 -12.09 17.78 -11.90
CA ILE A 22 -10.94 17.36 -11.09
C ILE A 22 -10.68 15.88 -11.32
N ILE A 23 -9.45 15.53 -11.73
CA ILE A 23 -9.01 14.14 -11.85
C ILE A 23 -8.05 13.82 -10.69
N TRP A 24 -8.45 12.87 -9.85
CA TRP A 24 -7.65 12.45 -8.71
C TRP A 24 -6.61 11.40 -9.10
N CYS A 25 -5.40 11.87 -9.41
CA CYS A 25 -4.22 11.03 -9.60
C CYS A 25 -3.39 10.90 -8.31
N THR A 26 -4.04 10.87 -7.14
CA THR A 26 -3.41 10.95 -5.80
C THR A 26 -2.97 9.59 -5.23
N GLY A 27 -2.87 8.57 -6.09
CA GLY A 27 -2.41 7.24 -5.73
C GLY A 27 -3.48 6.36 -5.07
N PHE A 28 -3.03 5.29 -4.43
CA PHE A 28 -3.89 4.24 -3.88
C PHE A 28 -3.44 3.83 -2.48
N ARG A 29 -4.37 3.21 -1.74
CA ARG A 29 -4.08 2.51 -0.48
C ARG A 29 -4.16 0.99 -0.70
N PRO A 30 -3.43 0.17 0.09
CA PRO A 30 -3.50 -1.27 -0.06
C PRO A 30 -4.88 -1.80 0.31
N ALA A 31 -5.40 -2.73 -0.49
CA ALA A 31 -6.73 -3.33 -0.32
C ALA A 31 -6.73 -4.41 0.80
N LEU A 32 -6.64 -3.97 2.05
CA LEU A 32 -6.49 -4.85 3.23
C LEU A 32 -7.78 -5.03 4.05
N SER A 33 -8.94 -4.61 3.52
CA SER A 33 -10.23 -4.68 4.25
C SER A 33 -10.60 -6.09 4.69
N HIS A 34 -10.27 -7.10 3.88
CA HIS A 34 -10.50 -8.51 4.19
C HIS A 34 -9.70 -9.01 5.43
N LEU A 35 -8.66 -8.27 5.85
CA LEU A 35 -7.86 -8.58 7.03
C LEU A 35 -8.29 -7.79 8.28
N ALA A 36 -9.32 -6.95 8.19
CA ALA A 36 -9.80 -6.13 9.31
C ALA A 36 -10.11 -6.93 10.59
N PRO A 37 -10.71 -8.14 10.53
CA PRO A 37 -10.96 -8.95 11.73
C PRO A 37 -9.70 -9.32 12.52
N LEU A 38 -8.53 -9.36 11.87
CA LEU A 38 -7.25 -9.69 12.51
C LEU A 38 -6.67 -8.53 13.33
N ARG A 39 -7.20 -7.31 13.18
CA ARG A 39 -6.76 -6.10 13.92
C ARG A 39 -5.26 -5.80 13.81
N LEU A 40 -4.65 -6.14 12.67
CA LEU A 40 -3.22 -5.95 12.41
C LEU A 40 -2.87 -4.58 11.79
N ARG A 41 -3.88 -3.78 11.45
CA ARG A 41 -3.69 -2.50 10.75
C ARG A 41 -3.20 -1.42 11.73
N ALA A 42 -2.11 -0.76 11.40
CA ALA A 42 -1.55 0.37 12.13
C ALA A 42 -2.26 1.70 11.77
N PRO A 43 -2.05 2.78 12.54
CA PRO A 43 -2.68 4.08 12.30
C PRO A 43 -2.38 4.71 10.94
N ASP A 44 -1.24 4.38 10.34
CA ASP A 44 -0.85 4.82 8.99
C ASP A 44 -1.62 4.09 7.87
N GLY A 45 -2.41 3.09 8.23
CA GLY A 45 -3.30 2.37 7.33
C GLY A 45 -2.68 1.17 6.64
N ILE A 46 -1.49 0.71 7.03
CA ILE A 46 -0.87 -0.53 6.55
C ILE A 46 -0.80 -1.60 7.66
N ILE A 47 -0.36 -2.80 7.31
CA ILE A 47 0.03 -3.84 8.27
C ILE A 47 1.55 -3.88 8.24
N HIS A 48 2.24 -3.67 9.36
CA HIS A 48 3.70 -3.63 9.37
C HIS A 48 4.29 -5.01 9.01
N THR A 49 5.38 -5.02 8.25
CA THR A 49 6.07 -6.24 7.82
C THR A 49 7.57 -6.17 8.10
N VAL A 50 8.19 -7.33 8.26
CA VAL A 50 9.64 -7.53 8.10
C VAL A 50 9.85 -8.20 6.76
N GLY A 51 10.33 -7.44 5.77
CA GLY A 51 10.22 -7.84 4.36
C GLY A 51 8.75 -7.99 3.98
N THR A 52 8.33 -9.21 3.65
CA THR A 52 6.93 -9.53 3.30
C THR A 52 6.15 -10.13 4.46
N ARG A 53 6.81 -10.53 5.56
CA ARG A 53 6.17 -11.23 6.66
C ARG A 53 5.45 -10.25 7.58
N ALA A 54 4.13 -10.40 7.72
CA ALA A 54 3.30 -9.60 8.62
C ALA A 54 3.21 -10.23 10.02
N ILE A 55 2.85 -11.51 10.07
CA ILE A 55 2.85 -12.36 11.27
C ILE A 55 3.34 -13.76 10.86
N PRO A 56 3.71 -14.64 11.81
CA PRO A 56 4.09 -16.02 11.47
C PRO A 56 3.03 -16.71 10.60
N GLY A 57 3.45 -17.27 9.46
CA GLY A 57 2.56 -17.93 8.51
C GLY A 57 1.75 -16.99 7.59
N MET A 58 1.91 -15.66 7.69
CA MET A 58 1.20 -14.70 6.85
C MET A 58 2.15 -13.68 6.22
N HIS A 59 2.13 -13.62 4.89
CA HIS A 59 2.91 -12.67 4.09
C HIS A 59 2.00 -11.75 3.28
N LEU A 60 2.48 -10.52 3.05
CA LEU A 60 1.87 -9.53 2.17
C LEU A 60 2.85 -9.23 1.04
N LEU A 61 2.38 -9.29 -0.20
CA LEU A 61 3.20 -9.21 -1.41
C LEU A 61 2.65 -8.17 -2.36
N GLY A 62 3.53 -7.36 -2.95
CA GLY A 62 3.22 -6.49 -4.07
C GLY A 62 2.37 -5.25 -3.75
N TYR A 63 2.26 -4.85 -2.49
CA TYR A 63 1.47 -3.69 -2.08
C TYR A 63 2.23 -2.36 -2.14
N GLY A 64 3.52 -2.39 -2.46
CA GLY A 64 4.38 -1.22 -2.57
C GLY A 64 5.73 -1.45 -1.90
N ASP A 65 6.55 -0.41 -1.84
CA ASP A 65 7.92 -0.52 -1.31
C ASP A 65 7.96 -1.02 0.14
N TRP A 66 6.90 -0.81 0.91
CA TRP A 66 6.76 -1.30 2.28
C TRP A 66 6.67 -2.84 2.37
N THR A 67 6.22 -3.53 1.32
CA THR A 67 6.31 -5.01 1.19
C THR A 67 7.57 -5.46 0.45
N GLY A 68 8.47 -4.54 0.14
CA GLY A 68 9.74 -4.77 -0.55
C GLY A 68 9.92 -3.83 -1.74
N PRO A 69 11.15 -3.36 -2.01
CA PRO A 69 11.44 -2.37 -3.05
C PRO A 69 10.90 -2.80 -4.43
N ALA A 70 10.21 -1.89 -5.10
CA ALA A 70 9.58 -2.09 -6.41
C ALA A 70 8.59 -3.26 -6.48
N SER A 71 8.11 -3.79 -5.34
CA SER A 71 7.28 -5.00 -5.34
C SER A 71 5.91 -4.79 -6.00
N ALA A 72 5.39 -3.56 -6.05
CA ALA A 72 4.17 -3.21 -6.78
C ALA A 72 4.41 -3.01 -8.30
N THR A 73 5.32 -3.78 -8.88
CA THR A 73 5.62 -3.75 -10.32
C THR A 73 5.77 -5.17 -10.86
N LEU A 74 5.49 -5.37 -12.16
CA LEU A 74 5.55 -6.69 -12.80
C LEU A 74 6.93 -7.36 -12.66
N ILE A 75 8.01 -6.59 -12.81
CA ILE A 75 9.38 -7.12 -12.71
C ILE A 75 9.83 -7.21 -11.25
N GLY A 76 9.50 -6.20 -10.43
CA GLY A 76 10.01 -6.08 -9.06
C GLY A 76 9.37 -7.02 -8.04
N VAL A 77 8.19 -7.58 -8.30
CA VAL A 77 7.52 -8.49 -7.35
C VAL A 77 8.28 -9.82 -7.17
N GLY A 78 8.95 -10.31 -8.21
CA GLY A 78 9.53 -11.66 -8.27
C GLY A 78 10.48 -12.00 -7.11
N PRO A 79 11.51 -11.19 -6.82
CA PRO A 79 12.43 -11.44 -5.72
C PRO A 79 11.74 -11.55 -4.35
N THR A 80 10.79 -10.65 -4.06
CA THR A 80 10.06 -10.64 -2.79
C THR A 80 9.13 -11.84 -2.64
N ALA A 81 8.47 -12.26 -3.71
CA ALA A 81 7.63 -13.47 -3.73
C ALA A 81 8.46 -14.74 -3.51
N ARG A 82 9.62 -14.85 -4.16
CA ARG A 82 10.55 -15.98 -3.96
C ARG A 82 11.00 -16.08 -2.51
N ALA A 83 11.40 -14.96 -1.90
CA ALA A 83 11.81 -14.93 -0.50
C ALA A 83 10.67 -15.34 0.45
N ALA A 84 9.44 -14.86 0.20
CA ALA A 84 8.27 -15.22 1.00
C ALA A 84 7.95 -16.73 0.93
N VAL A 85 8.04 -17.34 -0.25
CA VAL A 85 7.82 -18.79 -0.43
C VAL A 85 8.90 -19.61 0.28
N THR A 86 10.17 -19.23 0.16
CA THR A 86 11.27 -19.90 0.88
C THR A 86 11.06 -19.82 2.40
N ASP A 87 10.64 -18.66 2.88
CA ASP A 87 10.36 -18.46 4.30
C ASP A 87 9.20 -19.35 4.78
N LEU A 88 8.06 -19.35 4.08
CA LEU A 88 6.92 -20.20 4.38
C LEU A 88 7.26 -21.69 4.32
N ALA A 89 7.99 -22.13 3.29
CA ALA A 89 8.41 -23.52 3.13
C ALA A 89 9.23 -24.01 4.33
N THR A 90 10.09 -23.15 4.88
CA THR A 90 10.90 -23.46 6.08
C THR A 90 10.03 -23.67 7.33
N HIS A 91 8.86 -23.03 7.40
CA HIS A 91 7.96 -23.10 8.57
C HIS A 91 6.82 -24.12 8.41
N LEU A 92 6.52 -24.56 7.18
CA LEU A 92 5.38 -25.44 6.89
C LEU A 92 5.77 -26.87 6.51
N ILE A 93 7.01 -27.11 6.08
CA ILE A 93 7.48 -28.46 5.76
C ILE A 93 8.20 -29.02 7.00
N PRO A 94 7.65 -30.06 7.67
CA PRO A 94 8.37 -30.74 8.74
C PRO A 94 9.67 -31.31 8.21
N SER A 95 10.74 -31.23 9.01
CA SER A 95 12.04 -31.84 8.71
C SER A 95 11.94 -33.36 8.52
#